data_AF-A0A2T7PXQ7-F1
#
_entry.id   AF-A0A2T7PXQ7-F1
#
_cell.length_a   1.000
_cell.length_b   1.000
_cell.length_c   1.000
_cell.angle_alpha   90.00
_cell.angle_beta   90.00
_cell.angle_gamma   90.00
#
_symmetry.space_group_name_H-M   'P 1'
#
loop_
_entity.id
_entity.type
_entity.pdbx_description
1 polymer ?
#
loop_
_entity_poly.entity_id
_entity_poly.type
_entity_poly.pdbx_seq_one_letter_code
_entity_poly.pdbx_strand_id
1 'polypeptide(L)'
;MSTAFVHSLEVGLVGVALLAVYTALTTPTVVCLLTLTVLYVIYRRERRKAAGTIPLTDKHVLITGCDSGFGLELAQHLHRRGCHVFATVLNPDSPGAKKLRDVSSPKLSVMPLDVSKDDDVSACLRRVKDVCDNTGLWGLVNNAGINFVGDVELTTMSQYLRVADVNLFGMVRCTRAFLPLIRQAKGRIVNVTSIKGLLPAPVNAAYNITKYGGETFSDIVRLEMKEFGVKVVIIEPGNFGGATGCINSEGMKRIRKDFDLMWDAASEEVKQIVQQNTS
;
A
#
# COMPACT_ATOMS: atom_id res chain seq x y z
N MET A 1 24.49 72.88 -4.35
CA MET A 1 24.16 71.51 -3.85
C MET A 1 24.88 70.52 -4.77
N SER A 2 25.73 69.64 -4.24
CA SER A 2 26.57 68.75 -5.05
C SER A 2 25.72 67.68 -5.75
N THR A 3 25.99 67.43 -7.03
CA THR A 3 25.31 66.42 -7.88
C THR A 3 25.34 65.02 -7.26
N ALA A 4 26.38 64.70 -6.47
CA ALA A 4 26.50 63.43 -5.75
C ALA A 4 25.43 63.24 -4.65
N PHE A 5 24.97 64.33 -4.03
CA PHE A 5 23.92 64.28 -2.99
C PHE A 5 22.54 64.00 -3.59
N VAL A 6 22.24 64.62 -4.74
CA VAL A 6 20.98 64.41 -5.47
C VAL A 6 20.88 62.96 -5.97
N HIS A 7 21.97 62.42 -6.53
CA HIS A 7 22.01 61.05 -7.02
C HIS A 7 21.86 60.00 -5.90
N SER A 8 22.47 60.25 -4.74
CA SER A 8 22.31 59.37 -3.57
C SER A 8 20.87 59.38 -3.02
N LEU A 9 20.19 60.52 -3.10
CA LEU A 9 18.79 60.66 -2.68
C LEU A 9 17.86 59.90 -3.63
N GLU A 10 18.08 60.00 -4.95
CA GLU A 10 17.30 59.30 -5.97
C GLU A 10 17.42 57.78 -5.86
N VAL A 11 18.64 57.26 -5.68
CA VAL A 11 18.86 55.82 -5.48
C VAL A 11 18.20 55.31 -4.18
N GLY A 12 18.22 56.11 -3.11
CA GLY A 12 17.52 55.80 -1.86
C GLY A 12 15.99 55.74 -2.03
N LEU A 13 15.40 56.69 -2.76
CA LEU A 13 13.97 56.75 -3.07
C LEU A 13 13.51 55.55 -3.92
N VAL A 14 14.30 55.15 -4.92
CA VAL A 14 14.03 53.96 -5.73
C VAL A 14 14.09 52.68 -4.89
N GLY A 15 15.07 52.56 -3.99
CA GLY A 15 15.19 51.42 -3.08
C GLY A 15 13.99 51.27 -2.13
N VAL A 16 13.51 52.39 -1.55
CA VAL A 16 12.32 52.40 -0.68
C VAL A 16 11.05 52.07 -1.48
N ALA A 17 10.91 52.60 -2.69
CA ALA A 17 9.77 52.29 -3.56
C ALA A 17 9.73 50.80 -3.96
N LEU A 18 10.87 50.21 -4.31
CA LEU A 18 10.97 48.78 -4.64
C LEU A 18 10.67 47.91 -3.42
N LEU A 19 11.14 48.27 -2.22
CA LEU A 19 10.83 47.54 -1.00
C LEU A 19 9.34 47.64 -0.64
N ALA A 20 8.73 48.82 -0.79
CA ALA A 20 7.31 49.04 -0.55
C ALA A 20 6.42 48.27 -1.56
N VAL A 21 6.82 48.21 -2.83
CA VAL A 21 6.13 47.40 -3.86
C VAL A 21 6.30 45.90 -3.57
N TYR A 22 7.49 45.46 -3.15
CA TYR A 22 7.75 44.08 -2.76
C TYR A 22 6.88 43.65 -1.56
N THR A 23 6.80 44.46 -0.50
CA THR A 23 5.95 44.16 0.66
C THR A 23 4.46 44.24 0.31
N ALA A 24 4.05 45.20 -0.53
CA ALA A 24 2.68 45.34 -1.00
C ALA A 24 2.22 44.20 -1.92
N LEU A 25 3.13 43.54 -2.64
CA LEU A 25 2.81 42.38 -3.49
C LEU A 25 2.90 41.05 -2.73
N THR A 26 3.88 40.91 -1.82
CA THR A 26 4.12 39.65 -1.09
C THR A 26 3.12 39.44 0.04
N THR A 27 2.74 40.48 0.77
CA THR A 27 1.81 40.36 1.90
C THR A 27 0.41 39.88 1.48
N PRO A 28 -0.23 40.46 0.45
CA PRO A 28 -1.54 39.97 -0.03
C PRO A 28 -1.45 38.55 -0.61
N THR A 29 -0.35 38.22 -1.28
CA THR A 29 -0.15 36.87 -1.83
C THR A 29 -0.07 35.82 -0.72
N VAL A 30 0.71 36.07 0.32
CA VAL A 30 0.82 35.19 1.49
C VAL A 30 -0.53 35.07 2.21
N VAL A 31 -1.23 36.18 2.43
CA VAL A 31 -2.56 36.18 3.05
C VAL A 31 -3.58 35.40 2.21
N CYS A 32 -3.56 35.55 0.87
CA CYS A 32 -4.40 34.78 -0.03
C CYS A 32 -4.11 33.27 0.05
N LEU A 33 -2.84 32.87 0.03
CA LEU A 33 -2.45 31.45 0.13
C LEU A 33 -2.86 30.84 1.49
N LEU A 34 -2.67 31.57 2.58
CA LEU A 34 -3.11 31.14 3.91
C LEU A 34 -4.63 31.03 3.98
N THR A 35 -5.36 32.01 3.44
CA THR A 35 -6.83 31.99 3.40
C THR A 35 -7.35 30.82 2.57
N LEU A 36 -6.80 30.59 1.37
CA LEU A 36 -7.15 29.44 0.54
C LEU A 36 -6.83 28.11 1.23
N THR A 37 -5.71 28.03 1.95
CA THR A 37 -5.35 26.85 2.73
C THR A 37 -6.34 26.61 3.87
N VAL A 38 -6.71 27.65 4.62
CA VAL A 38 -7.71 27.55 5.69
C VAL A 38 -9.07 27.15 5.13
N LEU A 39 -9.53 27.79 4.05
CA LEU A 39 -10.77 27.43 3.37
C LEU A 39 -10.74 25.99 2.85
N TYR A 40 -9.61 25.54 2.28
CA TYR A 40 -9.42 24.17 1.84
C TYR A 40 -9.48 23.17 3.01
N VAL A 41 -8.86 23.51 4.15
CA VAL A 41 -8.91 22.68 5.38
C VAL A 41 -10.32 22.60 5.93
N ILE A 42 -11.04 23.73 6.00
CA ILE A 42 -12.45 23.77 6.43
C ILE A 42 -13.31 22.93 5.47
N TYR A 43 -13.19 23.16 4.16
CA TYR A 43 -13.89 22.38 3.14
C TYR A 43 -13.60 20.88 3.29
N ARG A 44 -12.33 20.48 3.46
CA ARG A 44 -11.96 19.07 3.67
C ARG A 44 -12.57 18.51 4.96
N ARG A 45 -12.59 19.27 6.04
CA ARG A 45 -13.15 18.85 7.33
C ARG A 45 -14.66 18.64 7.21
N GLU A 46 -15.37 19.59 6.61
CA GLU A 46 -16.82 19.49 6.39
C GLU A 46 -17.16 18.36 5.43
N ARG A 47 -16.39 18.19 4.34
CA ARG A 47 -16.55 17.05 3.43
C ARG A 47 -16.31 15.71 4.12
N ARG A 48 -15.33 15.61 5.03
CA ARG A 48 -15.09 14.39 5.83
C ARG A 48 -16.21 14.11 6.81
N LYS A 49 -16.73 15.13 7.51
CA LYS A 49 -17.90 14.98 8.37
C LYS A 49 -19.11 14.50 7.57
N ALA A 50 -19.35 15.09 6.40
CA ALA A 50 -20.43 14.74 5.50
C ALA A 50 -20.28 13.33 4.90
N ALA A 51 -19.06 12.83 4.73
CA ALA A 51 -18.81 11.46 4.26
C ALA A 51 -19.30 10.38 5.25
N GLY A 52 -19.57 10.74 6.50
CA GLY A 52 -20.18 9.86 7.51
C GLY A 52 -19.33 8.65 7.89
N THR A 53 -19.90 7.78 8.72
CA THR A 53 -19.33 6.45 8.99
C THR A 53 -19.96 5.43 8.06
N ILE A 54 -19.16 4.50 7.57
CA ILE A 54 -19.62 3.47 6.64
C ILE A 54 -20.24 2.35 7.48
N PRO A 55 -21.51 1.97 7.28
CA PRO A 55 -22.10 0.86 8.00
C PRO A 55 -21.41 -0.45 7.59
N LEU A 56 -20.80 -1.12 8.57
CA LEU A 56 -19.99 -2.32 8.38
C LEU A 56 -20.74 -3.62 8.72
N THR A 57 -21.82 -3.53 9.48
CA THR A 57 -22.59 -4.69 9.92
C THR A 57 -23.05 -5.52 8.73
N ASP A 58 -22.81 -6.83 8.82
CA ASP A 58 -23.17 -7.85 7.84
C ASP A 58 -22.56 -7.66 6.43
N LYS A 59 -21.51 -6.84 6.31
CA LYS A 59 -20.70 -6.77 5.09
C LYS A 59 -19.73 -7.94 4.99
N HIS A 60 -19.68 -8.59 3.82
CA HIS A 60 -18.73 -9.64 3.51
C HIS A 60 -17.39 -9.04 3.04
N VAL A 61 -16.28 -9.41 3.69
CA VAL A 61 -14.94 -8.91 3.38
C VAL A 61 -13.95 -10.06 3.28
N LEU A 62 -13.25 -10.17 2.15
CA LEU A 62 -12.10 -11.06 1.97
C LEU A 62 -10.81 -10.28 2.24
N ILE A 63 -9.91 -10.86 3.03
CA ILE A 63 -8.60 -10.30 3.33
C ILE A 63 -7.55 -11.35 3.01
N THR A 64 -6.57 -11.01 2.18
CA THR A 64 -5.46 -11.91 1.86
C THR A 64 -4.29 -11.72 2.82
N GLY A 65 -3.61 -12.80 3.21
CA GLY A 65 -2.40 -12.74 4.03
C GLY A 65 -2.64 -12.39 5.50
N CYS A 66 -3.54 -13.11 6.16
CA CYS A 66 -3.91 -12.92 7.56
C CYS A 66 -3.05 -13.71 8.56
N ASP A 67 -1.95 -14.34 8.13
CA ASP A 67 -1.02 -15.08 9.00
C ASP A 67 -0.37 -14.18 10.07
N SER A 68 -0.22 -12.89 9.79
CA SER A 68 0.40 -11.91 10.69
C SER A 68 0.02 -10.47 10.33
N GLY A 69 0.52 -9.52 11.13
CA GLY A 69 0.56 -8.10 10.79
C GLY A 69 -0.81 -7.47 10.52
N PHE A 70 -0.85 -6.58 9.52
CA PHE A 70 -2.05 -5.82 9.17
C PHE A 70 -3.24 -6.72 8.81
N GLY A 71 -3.01 -7.82 8.08
CA GLY A 71 -4.08 -8.74 7.69
C GLY A 71 -4.76 -9.40 8.89
N LEU A 72 -3.97 -9.86 9.87
CA LEU A 72 -4.47 -10.45 11.12
C LEU A 72 -5.29 -9.44 11.93
N GLU A 73 -4.70 -8.27 12.20
CA GLU A 73 -5.33 -7.22 13.00
C GLU A 73 -6.60 -6.68 12.33
N LEU A 74 -6.57 -6.50 11.01
CA LEU A 74 -7.73 -6.04 10.24
C LEU A 74 -8.86 -7.06 10.26
N ALA A 75 -8.55 -8.35 10.12
CA ALA A 75 -9.57 -9.40 10.18
C ALA A 75 -10.30 -9.39 11.53
N GLN A 76 -9.55 -9.34 12.63
CA GLN A 76 -10.14 -9.26 13.96
C GLN A 76 -10.90 -7.95 14.18
N HIS A 77 -10.37 -6.83 13.69
CA HIS A 77 -11.03 -5.53 13.82
C HIS A 77 -12.37 -5.49 13.06
N LEU A 78 -12.40 -5.88 11.79
CA LEU A 78 -13.63 -5.90 10.99
C LEU A 78 -14.65 -6.89 11.55
N HIS A 79 -14.20 -8.03 12.07
CA HIS A 79 -15.08 -8.96 12.77
C HIS A 79 -15.73 -8.30 14.00
N ARG A 80 -14.95 -7.63 14.86
CA ARG A 80 -15.48 -6.86 16.02
C ARG A 80 -16.45 -5.74 15.62
N ARG A 81 -16.35 -5.25 14.37
CA ARG A 81 -17.24 -4.23 13.80
C ARG A 81 -18.49 -4.82 13.13
N GLY A 82 -18.68 -6.14 13.19
CA GLY A 82 -19.88 -6.83 12.72
C GLY A 82 -19.83 -7.33 11.28
N CYS A 83 -18.68 -7.25 10.60
CA CYS A 83 -18.49 -7.82 9.27
C CYS A 83 -18.46 -9.37 9.31
N HIS A 84 -18.81 -9.97 8.18
CA HIS A 84 -18.46 -11.36 7.86
C HIS A 84 -17.09 -11.35 7.17
N VAL A 85 -16.08 -11.92 7.82
CA VAL A 85 -14.69 -11.87 7.39
C VAL A 85 -14.24 -13.23 6.89
N PHE A 86 -13.78 -13.25 5.64
CA PHE A 86 -13.03 -14.34 5.04
C PHE A 86 -11.53 -14.01 5.19
N ALA A 87 -10.92 -14.51 6.26
CA ALA A 87 -9.51 -14.28 6.56
C ALA A 87 -8.67 -15.38 5.90
N THR A 88 -7.96 -15.06 4.83
CA THR A 88 -7.15 -16.07 4.13
C THR A 88 -5.72 -16.08 4.62
N VAL A 89 -5.15 -17.28 4.75
CA VAL A 89 -3.81 -17.51 5.31
C VAL A 89 -3.02 -18.41 4.38
N LEU A 90 -1.72 -18.18 4.26
CA LEU A 90 -0.81 -19.04 3.50
C LEU A 90 -0.55 -20.33 4.27
N ASN A 91 -0.29 -20.24 5.58
CA ASN A 91 -0.06 -21.38 6.45
C ASN A 91 -1.23 -21.52 7.44
N PRO A 92 -2.11 -22.53 7.27
CA PRO A 92 -3.20 -22.80 8.19
C PRO A 92 -2.74 -23.07 9.63
N ASP A 93 -1.50 -23.51 9.85
CA ASP A 93 -0.96 -23.79 11.18
C ASP A 93 -0.18 -22.62 11.79
N SER A 94 -0.13 -21.47 11.11
CA SER A 94 0.53 -20.28 11.63
C SER A 94 -0.10 -19.81 12.95
N PRO A 95 0.67 -19.17 13.84
CA PRO A 95 0.12 -18.60 15.07
C PRO A 95 -1.04 -17.61 14.82
N GLY A 96 -0.99 -16.83 13.74
CA GLY A 96 -2.08 -15.92 13.38
C GLY A 96 -3.33 -16.67 12.93
N ALA A 97 -3.18 -17.72 12.12
CA ALA A 97 -4.32 -18.57 11.72
C ALA A 97 -4.99 -19.24 12.93
N LYS A 98 -4.20 -19.71 13.91
CA LYS A 98 -4.72 -20.24 15.19
C LYS A 98 -5.51 -19.17 15.95
N LYS A 99 -4.92 -17.99 16.17
CA LYS A 99 -5.60 -16.85 16.82
C LYS A 99 -6.92 -16.47 16.15
N LEU A 100 -7.00 -16.55 14.82
CA LEU A 100 -8.23 -16.26 14.07
C LEU A 100 -9.29 -17.34 14.28
N ARG A 101 -8.90 -18.62 14.31
CA ARG A 101 -9.82 -19.72 14.61
C ARG A 101 -10.33 -19.67 16.04
N ASP A 102 -9.48 -19.28 17.00
CA ASP A 102 -9.84 -19.20 18.42
C ASP A 102 -10.98 -18.20 18.69
N VAL A 103 -11.20 -17.23 17.79
CA VAL A 103 -12.36 -16.32 17.82
C VAL A 103 -13.69 -17.08 17.82
N SER A 104 -13.73 -18.28 17.22
CA SER A 104 -14.86 -19.22 17.28
C SER A 104 -16.21 -18.61 16.92
N SER A 105 -16.24 -17.79 15.86
CA SER A 105 -17.42 -17.06 15.42
C SER A 105 -17.84 -17.45 14.00
N PRO A 106 -19.13 -17.62 13.71
CA PRO A 106 -19.60 -17.92 12.35
C PRO A 106 -19.36 -16.76 11.37
N LYS A 107 -19.09 -15.54 11.88
CA LYS A 107 -18.78 -14.36 11.06
C LYS A 107 -17.29 -14.23 10.73
N LEU A 108 -16.45 -15.18 11.13
CA LEU A 108 -15.02 -15.19 10.80
C LEU A 108 -14.62 -16.59 10.32
N SER A 109 -14.35 -16.68 9.02
CA SER A 109 -13.90 -17.92 8.37
C SER A 109 -12.42 -17.82 8.01
N VAL A 110 -11.62 -18.80 8.45
CA VAL A 110 -10.21 -18.93 8.07
C VAL A 110 -10.08 -19.88 6.88
N MET A 111 -9.43 -19.44 5.80
CA MET A 111 -9.27 -20.24 4.56
C MET A 111 -7.81 -20.26 4.08
N PRO A 112 -7.30 -21.42 3.60
CA PRO A 112 -6.01 -21.44 2.94
C PRO A 112 -6.06 -20.69 1.61
N LEU A 113 -5.05 -19.89 1.31
CA LEU A 113 -4.87 -19.24 0.01
C LEU A 113 -3.40 -18.85 -0.22
N ASP A 114 -2.73 -19.53 -1.14
CA ASP A 114 -1.54 -18.98 -1.80
C ASP A 114 -1.95 -18.12 -3.00
N VAL A 115 -1.80 -16.80 -2.88
CA VAL A 115 -2.17 -15.86 -3.94
C VAL A 115 -1.34 -16.02 -5.22
N SER A 116 -0.19 -16.71 -5.16
CA SER A 116 0.64 -17.02 -6.33
C SER A 116 0.08 -18.18 -7.17
N LYS A 117 -0.93 -18.92 -6.66
CA LYS A 117 -1.49 -20.11 -7.31
C LYS A 117 -2.91 -19.88 -7.80
N ASP A 118 -3.13 -20.03 -9.10
CA ASP A 118 -4.45 -19.87 -9.72
C ASP A 118 -5.49 -20.87 -9.16
N ASP A 119 -5.07 -22.10 -8.86
CA ASP A 119 -5.94 -23.14 -8.29
C ASP A 119 -6.43 -22.77 -6.89
N ASP A 120 -5.56 -22.22 -6.03
CA ASP A 120 -5.92 -21.78 -4.69
C ASP A 120 -6.90 -20.59 -4.75
N VAL A 121 -6.63 -19.60 -5.62
CA VAL A 121 -7.52 -18.46 -5.85
C VAL A 121 -8.89 -18.95 -6.33
N SER A 122 -8.93 -19.92 -7.24
CA SER A 122 -10.17 -20.49 -7.77
C SER A 122 -10.94 -21.29 -6.72
N ALA A 123 -10.24 -22.06 -5.89
CA ALA A 123 -10.86 -22.78 -4.77
C ALA A 123 -11.44 -21.82 -3.71
N CYS A 124 -10.70 -20.76 -3.38
CA CYS A 124 -11.18 -19.71 -2.47
C CYS A 124 -12.39 -18.97 -3.06
N LEU A 125 -12.37 -18.64 -4.36
CA LEU A 125 -13.48 -18.00 -5.05
C LEU A 125 -14.76 -18.83 -4.96
N ARG A 126 -14.69 -20.14 -5.19
CA ARG A 126 -15.85 -21.05 -5.07
C ARG A 126 -16.48 -20.95 -3.68
N ARG A 127 -15.68 -21.09 -2.62
CA ARG A 127 -16.15 -21.01 -1.23
C ARG A 127 -16.79 -19.66 -0.89
N VAL A 128 -16.19 -18.56 -1.33
CA VAL A 128 -16.74 -17.22 -1.10
C VAL A 128 -18.04 -17.03 -1.89
N LYS A 129 -18.09 -17.51 -3.13
CA LYS A 129 -19.28 -17.42 -3.97
C LYS A 129 -20.46 -18.17 -3.36
N ASP A 130 -20.24 -19.36 -2.80
CA ASP A 130 -21.30 -20.14 -2.14
C ASP A 130 -22.00 -19.36 -1.01
N VAL A 131 -21.26 -18.48 -0.32
CA VAL A 131 -21.80 -17.63 0.76
C VAL A 131 -22.36 -16.32 0.24
N CYS A 132 -21.76 -15.74 -0.81
CA CYS A 132 -22.03 -14.38 -1.25
C CYS A 132 -22.83 -14.26 -2.55
N ASP A 133 -23.34 -15.35 -3.13
CA ASP A 133 -23.93 -15.37 -4.48
C ASP A 133 -25.04 -14.32 -4.67
N ASN A 134 -25.86 -14.09 -3.64
CA ASN A 134 -26.96 -13.12 -3.69
C ASN A 134 -26.55 -11.69 -3.27
N THR A 135 -25.59 -11.54 -2.36
CA THR A 135 -25.23 -10.24 -1.77
C THR A 135 -24.02 -9.58 -2.43
N GLY A 136 -23.22 -10.35 -3.15
CA GLY A 136 -21.88 -9.99 -3.59
C GLY A 136 -20.88 -9.91 -2.42
N LEU A 137 -19.61 -9.66 -2.78
CA LEU A 137 -18.49 -9.47 -1.85
C LEU A 137 -18.26 -7.96 -1.64
N TRP A 138 -18.57 -7.44 -0.46
CA TRP A 138 -18.51 -5.99 -0.25
C TRP A 138 -17.08 -5.44 -0.22
N GLY A 139 -16.10 -6.20 0.25
CA GLY A 139 -14.71 -5.78 0.33
C GLY A 139 -13.73 -6.87 -0.08
N LEU A 140 -12.72 -6.50 -0.86
CA LEU A 140 -11.49 -7.25 -1.05
C LEU A 140 -10.32 -6.42 -0.53
N VAL A 141 -9.51 -7.00 0.34
CA VAL A 141 -8.27 -6.40 0.83
C VAL A 141 -7.10 -7.27 0.37
N ASN A 142 -6.41 -6.82 -0.67
CA ASN A 142 -5.18 -7.45 -1.13
C ASN A 142 -4.03 -6.99 -0.23
N ASN A 143 -3.76 -7.78 0.81
CA ASN A 143 -2.73 -7.52 1.80
C ASN A 143 -1.57 -8.52 1.76
N ALA A 144 -1.79 -9.72 1.21
CA ALA A 144 -0.72 -10.71 1.06
C ALA A 144 0.49 -10.12 0.33
N GLY A 145 1.67 -10.33 0.90
CA GLY A 145 2.91 -9.85 0.34
C GLY A 145 4.11 -10.31 1.15
N ILE A 146 5.26 -10.38 0.49
CA ILE A 146 6.56 -10.68 1.09
C ILE A 146 7.48 -9.49 0.93
N ASN A 147 8.30 -9.26 1.96
CA ASN A 147 9.41 -8.33 1.87
C ASN A 147 10.58 -9.00 1.15
N PHE A 148 11.39 -8.21 0.46
CA PHE A 148 12.61 -8.70 -0.18
C PHE A 148 13.68 -7.61 -0.14
N VAL A 149 14.91 -8.01 0.18
CA VAL A 149 16.08 -7.13 0.22
C VAL A 149 17.19 -7.80 -0.56
N GLY A 150 17.72 -7.11 -1.56
CA GLY A 150 18.78 -7.60 -2.44
C GLY A 150 19.24 -6.57 -3.45
N ASP A 151 20.54 -6.55 -3.72
CA ASP A 151 21.15 -5.72 -4.75
C ASP A 151 20.72 -6.14 -6.15
N VAL A 152 20.69 -5.18 -7.08
CA VAL A 152 20.22 -5.43 -8.45
C VAL A 152 21.03 -6.53 -9.13
N GLU A 153 22.36 -6.47 -9.01
CA GLU A 153 23.30 -7.40 -9.64
C GLU A 153 23.30 -8.79 -8.99
N LEU A 154 23.07 -8.87 -7.68
CA LEU A 154 23.06 -10.11 -6.93
C LEU A 154 21.70 -10.83 -6.99
N THR A 155 20.61 -10.08 -7.15
CA THR A 155 19.26 -10.64 -7.14
C THR A 155 19.02 -11.46 -8.41
N THR A 156 18.73 -12.76 -8.24
CA THR A 156 18.45 -13.64 -9.36
C THR A 156 17.08 -13.34 -10.00
N MET A 157 16.93 -13.63 -11.29
CA MET A 157 15.62 -13.51 -11.97
C MET A 157 14.54 -14.38 -11.31
N SER A 158 14.91 -15.54 -10.76
CA SER A 158 13.96 -16.39 -10.03
C SER A 158 13.40 -15.70 -8.78
N GLN A 159 14.22 -14.91 -8.07
CA GLN A 159 13.78 -14.14 -6.91
C GLN A 159 12.92 -12.94 -7.33
N TYR A 160 13.28 -12.23 -8.40
CA TYR A 160 12.42 -11.18 -8.98
C TYR A 160 11.02 -11.73 -9.30
N LEU A 161 10.97 -12.86 -10.03
CA LEU A 161 9.72 -13.49 -10.44
C LEU A 161 8.91 -13.95 -9.22
N ARG A 162 9.53 -14.59 -8.22
CA ARG A 162 8.85 -15.01 -7.00
C ARG A 162 8.24 -13.84 -6.23
N VAL A 163 8.97 -12.73 -6.07
CA VAL A 163 8.46 -11.54 -5.38
C VAL A 163 7.31 -10.90 -6.18
N ALA A 164 7.45 -10.81 -7.50
CA ALA A 164 6.40 -10.32 -8.38
C ALA A 164 5.15 -11.21 -8.36
N ASP A 165 5.33 -12.53 -8.35
CA ASP A 165 4.24 -13.49 -8.40
C ASP A 165 3.31 -13.39 -7.18
N VAL A 166 3.89 -13.11 -6.01
CA VAL A 166 3.13 -12.87 -4.77
C VAL A 166 2.60 -11.44 -4.70
N ASN A 167 3.49 -10.44 -4.74
CA ASN A 167 3.15 -9.05 -4.38
C ASN A 167 2.33 -8.33 -5.44
N LEU A 168 2.57 -8.63 -6.71
CA LEU A 168 1.92 -7.98 -7.85
C LEU A 168 0.89 -8.92 -8.48
N PHE A 169 1.33 -10.05 -9.02
CA PHE A 169 0.42 -10.93 -9.75
C PHE A 169 -0.57 -11.63 -8.82
N GLY A 170 -0.23 -11.88 -7.56
CA GLY A 170 -1.20 -12.36 -6.57
C GLY A 170 -2.34 -11.38 -6.31
N MET A 171 -2.02 -10.08 -6.20
CA MET A 171 -3.03 -9.01 -6.14
C MET A 171 -3.88 -8.96 -7.41
N VAL A 172 -3.26 -9.07 -8.59
CA VAL A 172 -3.96 -9.10 -9.88
C VAL A 172 -4.90 -10.30 -9.98
N ARG A 173 -4.42 -11.51 -9.67
CA ARG A 173 -5.21 -12.76 -9.69
C ARG A 173 -6.43 -12.66 -8.77
N CYS A 174 -6.22 -12.26 -7.53
CA CYS A 174 -7.32 -12.09 -6.57
C CYS A 174 -8.31 -11.03 -7.06
N THR A 175 -7.82 -9.86 -7.45
CA THR A 175 -8.69 -8.78 -7.94
C THR A 175 -9.54 -9.22 -9.11
N ARG A 176 -8.94 -9.86 -10.13
CA ARG A 176 -9.65 -10.37 -11.31
C ARG A 176 -10.69 -11.43 -10.95
N ALA A 177 -10.33 -12.38 -10.09
CA ALA A 177 -11.21 -13.47 -9.68
C ALA A 177 -12.45 -12.98 -8.92
N PHE A 178 -12.28 -12.03 -8.00
CA PHE A 178 -13.36 -11.55 -7.14
C PHE A 178 -14.13 -10.34 -7.70
N LEU A 179 -13.64 -9.70 -8.76
CA LEU A 179 -14.23 -8.50 -9.35
C LEU A 179 -15.74 -8.63 -9.63
N PRO A 180 -16.27 -9.75 -10.16
CA PRO A 180 -17.70 -9.91 -10.40
C PRO A 180 -18.54 -9.77 -9.12
N LEU A 181 -18.12 -10.40 -8.02
CA LEU A 181 -18.80 -10.34 -6.72
C LEU A 181 -18.69 -8.95 -6.10
N ILE A 182 -17.56 -8.28 -6.27
CA ILE A 182 -17.34 -6.91 -5.76
C ILE A 182 -18.22 -5.91 -6.50
N ARG A 183 -18.32 -6.05 -7.82
CA ARG A 183 -19.20 -5.25 -8.66
C ARG A 183 -20.66 -5.41 -8.26
N GLN A 184 -21.11 -6.64 -8.05
CA GLN A 184 -22.48 -6.93 -7.60
C GLN A 184 -22.81 -6.20 -6.28
N ALA A 185 -21.88 -6.20 -5.33
CA ALA A 185 -22.05 -5.52 -4.04
C ALA A 185 -21.86 -3.99 -4.11
N LYS A 186 -21.48 -3.42 -5.27
CA LYS A 186 -20.96 -2.04 -5.40
C LYS A 186 -19.90 -1.75 -4.33
N GLY A 187 -19.03 -2.74 -4.15
CA GLY A 187 -18.14 -2.87 -3.01
C GLY A 187 -16.87 -2.03 -3.14
N ARG A 188 -15.78 -2.56 -2.58
CA ARG A 188 -14.47 -1.92 -2.62
C ARG A 188 -13.32 -2.89 -2.71
N ILE A 189 -12.24 -2.42 -3.32
CA ILE A 189 -10.94 -3.06 -3.35
C ILE A 189 -9.97 -2.16 -2.60
N VAL A 190 -9.23 -2.74 -1.66
CA VAL A 190 -8.16 -2.08 -0.92
C VAL A 190 -6.87 -2.83 -1.22
N ASN A 191 -5.94 -2.16 -1.89
CA ASN A 191 -4.65 -2.71 -2.24
C ASN A 191 -3.60 -2.17 -1.28
N VAL A 192 -2.97 -3.06 -0.52
CA VAL A 192 -1.89 -2.68 0.42
C VAL A 192 -0.56 -2.75 -0.33
N THR A 193 -0.04 -1.58 -0.63
CA THR A 193 1.23 -1.42 -1.33
C THR A 193 2.33 -1.07 -0.34
N SER A 194 2.98 0.08 -0.46
CA SER A 194 4.03 0.60 0.42
C SER A 194 4.43 2.00 -0.05
N ILE A 195 5.09 2.78 0.81
CA ILE A 195 5.87 3.95 0.36
C ILE A 195 6.89 3.60 -0.74
N LYS A 196 7.28 2.33 -0.86
CA LYS A 196 8.10 1.80 -1.98
C LYS A 196 7.36 1.74 -3.33
N GLY A 197 6.06 2.01 -3.37
CA GLY A 197 5.32 2.30 -4.59
C GLY A 197 5.53 3.72 -5.11
N LEU A 198 6.14 4.61 -4.31
CA LEU A 198 6.36 6.02 -4.63
C LEU A 198 7.83 6.43 -4.58
N LEU A 199 8.63 5.78 -3.75
CA LEU A 199 10.04 6.11 -3.52
C LEU A 199 10.94 4.88 -3.68
N PRO A 200 11.84 4.85 -4.68
CA PRO A 200 12.85 3.81 -4.81
C PRO A 200 13.87 3.89 -3.67
N ALA A 201 14.46 2.76 -3.31
CA ALA A 201 15.61 2.72 -2.43
C ALA A 201 16.61 1.64 -2.87
N PRO A 202 17.90 1.80 -2.53
CA PRO A 202 18.89 0.74 -2.70
C PRO A 202 18.42 -0.57 -2.08
N VAL A 203 18.96 -1.70 -2.57
CA VAL A 203 18.67 -3.07 -2.13
C VAL A 203 17.19 -3.48 -2.16
N ASN A 204 16.31 -2.78 -2.88
CA ASN A 204 14.87 -3.06 -2.90
C ASN A 204 14.29 -3.18 -4.32
N ALA A 205 15.10 -3.30 -5.36
CA ALA A 205 14.62 -3.26 -6.75
C ALA A 205 13.48 -4.26 -7.02
N ALA A 206 13.66 -5.53 -6.65
CA ALA A 206 12.62 -6.55 -6.81
C ALA A 206 11.32 -6.21 -6.07
N TYR A 207 11.40 -5.62 -4.87
CA TYR A 207 10.22 -5.24 -4.10
C TYR A 207 9.56 -3.96 -4.67
N ASN A 208 10.35 -2.91 -4.94
CA ASN A 208 9.88 -1.63 -5.48
C ASN A 208 9.09 -1.82 -6.78
N ILE A 209 9.59 -2.60 -7.74
CA ILE A 209 8.90 -2.86 -9.01
C ILE A 209 7.48 -3.39 -8.77
N THR A 210 7.31 -4.32 -7.81
CA THR A 210 5.99 -4.88 -7.51
C THR A 210 5.03 -3.87 -6.90
N LYS A 211 5.54 -2.93 -6.09
CA LYS A 211 4.72 -1.91 -5.44
C LYS A 211 4.31 -0.83 -6.43
N TYR A 212 5.24 -0.32 -7.25
CA TYR A 212 4.92 0.58 -8.35
C TYR A 212 3.91 -0.03 -9.33
N GLY A 213 4.12 -1.29 -9.74
CA GLY A 213 3.18 -2.01 -10.59
C GLY A 213 1.79 -2.16 -9.94
N GLY A 214 1.76 -2.40 -8.64
CA GLY A 214 0.52 -2.47 -7.85
C GLY A 214 -0.22 -1.13 -7.79
N GLU A 215 0.50 0.00 -7.68
CA GLU A 215 -0.08 1.35 -7.76
C GLU A 215 -0.78 1.57 -9.10
N THR A 216 -0.04 1.36 -10.20
CA THR A 216 -0.56 1.56 -11.56
C THR A 216 -1.75 0.63 -11.85
N PHE A 217 -1.66 -0.64 -11.45
CA PHE A 217 -2.77 -1.59 -11.57
C PHE A 217 -4.01 -1.08 -10.81
N SER A 218 -3.83 -0.61 -9.58
CA SER A 218 -4.93 -0.09 -8.77
C SER A 218 -5.60 1.13 -9.39
N ASP A 219 -4.83 2.02 -10.00
CA ASP A 219 -5.36 3.20 -10.68
C ASP A 219 -6.17 2.83 -11.93
N ILE A 220 -5.71 1.85 -12.71
CA ILE A 220 -6.45 1.33 -13.85
C ILE A 220 -7.78 0.72 -13.39
N VAL A 221 -7.75 -0.18 -12.40
CA VAL A 221 -8.99 -0.80 -11.87
C VAL A 221 -9.93 0.27 -11.31
N ARG A 222 -9.42 1.34 -10.70
CA ARG A 222 -10.22 2.46 -10.20
C ARG A 222 -10.97 3.18 -11.32
N LEU A 223 -10.31 3.40 -12.46
CA LEU A 223 -10.91 4.04 -13.62
C LEU A 223 -11.97 3.13 -14.24
N GLU A 224 -11.64 1.88 -14.49
CA GLU A 224 -12.55 0.89 -15.10
C GLU A 224 -13.78 0.61 -14.23
N MET A 225 -13.61 0.55 -12.91
CA MET A 225 -14.67 0.14 -12.00
C MET A 225 -15.55 1.29 -11.48
N LYS A 226 -15.22 2.54 -11.88
CA LYS A 226 -15.92 3.75 -11.44
C LYS A 226 -17.41 3.73 -11.80
N GLU A 227 -17.74 3.33 -13.02
CA GLU A 227 -19.13 3.30 -13.53
C GLU A 227 -19.99 2.26 -12.81
N PHE A 228 -19.34 1.21 -12.30
CA PHE A 228 -19.99 0.16 -11.51
C PHE A 228 -20.17 0.51 -10.03
N GLY A 229 -19.75 1.71 -9.62
CA GLY A 229 -19.85 2.18 -8.23
C GLY A 229 -18.87 1.55 -7.25
N VAL A 230 -17.91 0.74 -7.74
CA VAL A 230 -16.88 0.12 -6.91
C VAL A 230 -15.80 1.16 -6.56
N LYS A 231 -15.34 1.14 -5.31
CA LYS A 231 -14.25 2.02 -4.85
C LYS A 231 -12.94 1.25 -4.79
N VAL A 232 -11.90 1.77 -5.42
CA VAL A 232 -10.54 1.22 -5.29
C VAL A 232 -9.71 2.19 -4.48
N VAL A 233 -9.00 1.68 -3.48
CA VAL A 233 -8.17 2.43 -2.54
C VAL A 233 -6.80 1.78 -2.45
N ILE A 234 -5.78 2.61 -2.38
CA ILE A 234 -4.40 2.19 -2.18
C ILE A 234 -4.02 2.64 -0.77
N ILE A 235 -3.38 1.76 -0.02
CA ILE A 235 -2.76 2.07 1.26
C ILE A 235 -1.26 1.85 1.10
N GLU A 236 -0.47 2.88 1.45
CA GLU A 236 0.98 2.91 1.29
C GLU A 236 1.68 2.97 2.65
N PRO A 237 1.84 1.86 3.39
CA PRO A 237 2.53 1.90 4.67
C PRO A 237 4.00 2.32 4.51
N GLY A 238 4.49 3.10 5.48
CA GLY A 238 5.90 3.36 5.70
C GLY A 238 6.62 2.15 6.33
N ASN A 239 7.61 2.40 7.19
CA ASN A 239 8.33 1.30 7.84
C ASN A 239 7.55 0.72 9.03
N PHE A 240 6.85 -0.39 8.79
CA PHE A 240 6.16 -1.18 9.81
C PHE A 240 6.72 -2.61 9.92
N GLY A 241 7.95 -2.86 9.47
CA GLY A 241 8.48 -4.22 9.32
C GLY A 241 8.47 -5.07 10.60
N GLY A 242 8.64 -4.44 11.77
CA GLY A 242 8.52 -5.11 13.08
C GLY A 242 7.07 -5.49 13.43
N ALA A 243 6.08 -4.68 13.02
CA ALA A 243 4.66 -4.92 13.28
C ALA A 243 4.01 -5.86 12.25
N THR A 244 4.52 -5.93 11.02
CA THR A 244 3.96 -6.80 9.96
C THR A 244 4.44 -8.25 10.04
N GLY A 245 5.53 -8.50 10.76
CA GLY A 245 6.22 -9.80 10.77
C GLY A 245 7.24 -9.96 9.63
N CYS A 246 7.48 -8.92 8.84
CA CYS A 246 8.50 -8.95 7.78
C CYS A 246 9.93 -8.95 8.34
N ILE A 247 10.14 -8.37 9.53
CA ILE A 247 11.45 -8.25 10.19
C ILE A 247 11.42 -8.93 11.57
N ASN A 248 10.51 -9.89 11.80
CA ASN A 248 10.60 -10.76 12.98
C ASN A 248 11.64 -11.86 12.75
N SER A 249 11.87 -12.73 13.74
CA SER A 249 12.86 -13.82 13.64
C SER A 249 12.69 -14.68 12.38
N GLU A 250 11.45 -15.00 12.01
CA GLU A 250 11.15 -15.79 10.81
C GLU A 250 11.34 -14.99 9.51
N GLY A 251 11.00 -13.70 9.52
CA GLY A 251 11.31 -12.76 8.44
C GLY A 251 12.80 -12.64 8.19
N MET A 252 13.60 -12.54 9.25
CA MET A 252 15.06 -12.47 9.15
C MET A 252 15.68 -13.76 8.62
N LYS A 253 15.14 -14.94 8.97
CA LYS A 253 15.56 -16.21 8.37
C LYS A 253 15.31 -16.23 6.86
N ARG A 254 14.16 -15.72 6.40
CA ARG A 254 13.86 -15.63 4.96
C ARG A 254 14.83 -14.69 4.25
N ILE A 255 15.09 -13.51 4.82
CA ILE A 255 16.05 -12.55 4.26
C ILE A 255 17.44 -13.16 4.17
N ARG A 256 17.90 -13.87 5.22
CA ARG A 256 19.19 -14.57 5.19
C ARG A 256 19.23 -15.62 4.10
N LYS A 257 18.21 -16.48 4.00
CA LYS A 257 18.13 -17.49 2.95
C LYS A 257 18.18 -16.87 1.56
N ASP A 258 17.49 -15.75 1.35
CA ASP A 258 17.53 -15.04 0.08
C ASP A 258 18.91 -14.46 -0.21
N PHE A 259 19.61 -13.96 0.81
CA PHE A 259 20.99 -13.52 0.70
C PHE A 259 21.92 -14.66 0.31
N ASP A 260 21.83 -15.81 0.98
CA ASP A 260 22.66 -16.98 0.68
C ASP A 260 22.44 -17.42 -0.78
N LEU A 261 21.19 -17.46 -1.25
CA LEU A 261 20.87 -17.78 -2.65
C LEU A 261 21.43 -16.77 -3.65
N MET A 262 21.38 -15.48 -3.34
CA MET A 262 21.97 -14.43 -4.17
C MET A 262 23.48 -14.60 -4.24
N TRP A 263 24.11 -14.83 -3.10
CA TRP A 263 25.55 -15.02 -2.99
C TRP A 263 26.03 -16.26 -3.74
N ASP A 264 25.37 -17.40 -3.56
CA ASP A 264 25.74 -18.65 -4.20
C ASP A 264 25.58 -18.58 -5.74
N ALA A 265 24.60 -17.81 -6.22
CA ALA A 265 24.37 -17.62 -7.65
C ALA A 265 25.27 -16.57 -8.30
N ALA A 266 25.94 -15.71 -7.53
CA ALA A 266 26.78 -14.65 -8.05
C ALA A 266 28.05 -15.19 -8.71
N SER A 267 28.52 -14.51 -9.77
CA SER A 267 29.81 -14.82 -10.38
C SER A 267 30.97 -14.50 -9.44
N GLU A 268 32.11 -15.16 -9.63
CA GLU A 268 33.31 -14.91 -8.81
C GLU A 268 33.81 -13.47 -8.93
N GLU A 269 33.67 -12.85 -10.11
CA GLU A 269 33.96 -11.44 -10.32
C GLU A 269 33.11 -10.53 -9.40
N VAL A 270 31.80 -10.77 -9.38
CA VAL A 270 30.87 -9.99 -8.53
C VAL A 270 31.18 -10.21 -7.06
N LYS A 271 31.46 -11.45 -6.62
CA LYS A 271 31.83 -11.74 -5.24
C LYS A 271 33.10 -11.01 -4.81
N GLN A 272 34.12 -10.97 -5.68
CA GLN A 272 35.38 -10.26 -5.40
C GLN A 272 35.15 -8.75 -5.25
N ILE A 273 34.36 -8.14 -6.15
CA ILE A 273 34.02 -6.71 -6.08
C ILE A 273 33.27 -6.38 -4.78
N VAL A 274 32.29 -7.21 -4.40
CA VAL A 274 31.51 -7.00 -3.18
C VAL A 274 32.39 -7.14 -1.93
N GLN A 275 33.27 -8.14 -1.87
CA GLN A 275 34.19 -8.35 -0.75
C GLN A 275 35.20 -7.19 -0.58
N GLN A 276 35.74 -6.67 -1.69
CA GLN A 276 36.66 -5.53 -1.66
C GLN A 276 36.00 -4.26 -1.11
N ASN A 277 34.69 -4.07 -1.36
CA ASN A 277 33.94 -2.90 -0.91
C ASN A 277 33.32 -3.04 0.49
N THR A 278 33.41 -4.22 1.12
CA THR A 278 32.92 -4.47 2.50
C THR A 278 34.04 -4.64 3.54
N SER A 279 35.30 -4.58 3.11
CA SER A 279 36.51 -4.59 3.94
C SER A 279 36.90 -3.18 4.38
#